data_AF-A0A1F7R8Q3-F1
#
_entry.id   AF-A0A1F7R8Q3-F1
#
_cell.length_a   1.000
_cell.length_b   1.000
_cell.length_c   1.000
_cell.angle_alpha   90.00
_cell.angle_beta   90.00
_cell.angle_gamma   90.00
#
_symmetry.space_group_name_H-M   'P 1'
#
loop_
_entity.id
_entity.type
_entity.pdbx_description
1 polymer ?
#
loop_
_entity_poly.entity_id
_entity_poly.type
_entity_poly.pdbx_seq_one_letter_code
_entity_poly.pdbx_strand_id
1 'polypeptide(L)' 'MGKPKKRTTPRRTRSRRSHHLLKLARRVNATSPVKVYTTRRESGAKKTTAGKSASPSDKA' A
#
# COMPACT_ATOMS: atom_id res chain seq x y z
N MET A 1 4.31 31.18 -9.59
CA MET A 1 5.03 29.89 -9.72
C MET A 1 5.85 29.90 -11.00
N GLY A 2 7.17 29.82 -10.91
CA GLY A 2 8.03 29.82 -12.09
C GLY A 2 7.82 28.55 -12.93
N LYS A 3 7.75 28.71 -14.26
CA LYS A 3 7.73 27.56 -15.18
C LYS A 3 9.03 26.76 -15.02
N PRO A 4 8.99 25.42 -14.94
CA PRO A 4 10.20 24.62 -14.80
C PRO A 4 11.05 24.72 -16.06
N LYS A 5 12.35 24.99 -15.90
CA LYS A 5 13.30 25.10 -17.03
C LYS A 5 13.42 23.80 -17.83
N LYS A 6 13.21 22.64 -17.18
CA LYS A 6 13.33 21.30 -17.76
C LYS A 6 12.18 20.42 -17.28
N ARG A 7 11.81 19.44 -18.13
CA ARG A 7 10.78 18.46 -17.80
C ARG A 7 11.26 17.53 -16.68
N THR A 8 10.38 17.24 -15.73
CA THR A 8 10.65 16.28 -14.65
C THR A 8 10.76 14.86 -15.21
N THR A 9 11.76 14.10 -14.78
CA THR A 9 11.95 12.71 -15.22
C THR A 9 10.82 11.81 -14.69
N PRO A 10 10.46 10.73 -15.41
CA PRO A 10 9.43 9.79 -14.97
C PRO A 10 9.68 9.24 -13.56
N ARG A 11 10.94 8.93 -13.24
CA ARG A 11 11.36 8.46 -11.91
C ARG A 11 11.04 9.48 -10.82
N ARG A 12 11.41 10.75 -11.02
CA ARG A 12 11.17 11.82 -10.03
C ARG A 12 9.69 12.10 -9.83
N THR A 13 8.88 12.04 -10.89
CA THR A 13 7.42 12.13 -10.81
C THR A 13 6.83 10.97 -9.99
N ARG A 14 7.27 9.74 -10.24
CA ARG A 14 6.80 8.54 -9.51
C ARG A 14 7.13 8.60 -8.02
N SER A 15 8.35 8.99 -7.65
CA SER A 15 8.76 9.14 -6.24
C SER A 15 7.98 10.22 -5.50
N ARG A 16 7.57 11.30 -6.18
CA ARG A 16 6.70 12.31 -5.56
C ARG A 16 5.28 11.80 -5.38
N ARG A 17 4.74 11.07 -6.36
CA ARG A 17 3.38 10.53 -6.33
C ARG A 17 3.23 9.37 -5.33
N SER A 18 4.29 8.61 -5.04
CA SER A 18 4.19 7.45 -4.14
C SER A 18 3.61 7.83 -2.78
N HIS A 19 4.07 8.92 -2.15
CA HIS A 19 3.54 9.37 -0.86
C HIS A 19 2.04 9.71 -0.90
N HIS A 20 1.59 10.37 -1.97
CA HIS A 20 0.17 10.68 -2.16
C HIS A 20 -0.68 9.42 -2.32
N LEU A 21 -0.17 8.42 -3.06
CA LEU A 21 -0.87 7.15 -3.26
C LEU A 21 -1.00 6.36 -1.94
N LEU A 22 0.04 6.30 -1.11
CA LEU A 22 -0.05 5.61 0.20
C LEU A 22 -1.03 6.33 1.14
N LYS A 23 -0.93 7.67 1.24
CA LYS A 23 -1.85 8.47 2.06
C LYS A 23 -3.30 8.30 1.63
N LEU A 24 -3.55 8.30 0.33
CA LEU A 24 -4.89 8.13 -0.22
C LEU A 24 -5.42 6.71 0.05
N ALA A 25 -4.61 5.68 -0.19
CA ALA A 25 -5.00 4.30 0.10
C ALA A 25 -5.36 4.09 1.58
N ARG A 26 -4.60 4.68 2.51
CA ARG A 26 -4.91 4.62 3.96
C ARG A 26 -6.21 5.31 4.32
N ARG A 27 -6.47 6.50 3.75
CA ARG A 27 -7.72 7.23 3.97
C ARG A 27 -8.91 6.46 3.43
N VAL A 28 -8.84 5.99 2.18
CA VAL A 28 -9.94 5.23 1.56
C VAL A 28 -10.22 3.94 2.31
N ASN A 29 -9.19 3.20 2.75
CA ASN A 29 -9.38 2.00 3.58
C ASN A 29 -10.00 2.29 4.96
N ALA A 30 -9.92 3.52 5.46
CA ALA A 30 -10.52 3.91 6.74
C ALA A 30 -11.98 4.37 6.59
N THR A 31 -12.35 4.94 5.43
CA THR A 31 -13.65 5.60 5.25
C THR A 31 -14.60 4.84 4.31
N SER A 32 -14.08 3.98 3.43
CA SER A 32 -14.85 3.30 2.39
C SER A 32 -14.92 1.80 2.64
N PRO A 33 -16.04 1.13 2.29
CA PRO A 33 -16.11 -0.33 2.28
C PRO A 33 -15.20 -0.98 1.22
N VAL A 34 -14.68 -0.19 0.28
CA VAL A 34 -13.81 -0.69 -0.80
C VAL A 34 -12.37 -0.86 -0.32
N LYS A 35 -11.86 -2.09 -0.40
CA LYS A 35 -10.47 -2.42 -0.05
C LYS A 35 -9.50 -1.96 -1.14
N VAL A 36 -8.64 -1.00 -0.80
CA VAL A 36 -7.58 -0.49 -1.70
C VAL A 36 -6.24 -1.11 -1.32
N TYR A 37 -5.57 -1.69 -2.31
CA TYR A 37 -4.23 -2.24 -2.14
C TYR A 37 -3.18 -1.13 -2.04
N THR A 38 -2.35 -1.22 -1.01
CA THR A 38 -1.15 -0.41 -0.88
C THR A 38 -0.06 -0.89 -1.85
N THR A 39 0.99 -0.10 -2.05
CA THR A 39 2.10 -0.54 -2.91
C THR A 39 2.80 -1.76 -2.32
N ARG A 40 3.34 -2.63 -3.19
CA ARG A 40 4.02 -3.91 -2.85
C ARG A 40 5.16 -3.79 -1.81
N ARG A 41 5.62 -2.58 -1.50
CA ARG A 41 6.74 -2.30 -0.59
C ARG A 41 6.35 -1.41 0.61
N GLU A 42 5.11 -1.47 1.09
CA GLU A 42 4.79 -0.87 2.41
C GLU A 42 5.39 -1.65 3.59
N SER A 43 5.74 -2.92 3.38
CA SER A 43 6.50 -3.76 4.30
C SER A 43 7.65 -4.43 3.54
N GLY A 44 8.90 -4.08 3.83
CA GLY A 44 10.08 -4.72 3.23
C GLY A 44 10.20 -6.23 3.51
N ALA A 45 9.40 -6.77 4.42
CA ALA A 45 9.20 -8.20 4.58
C ALA A 45 7.88 -8.61 3.92
N LYS A 46 7.92 -9.68 3.11
CA LYS A 46 6.74 -10.52 2.89
C LYS A 46 6.17 -10.79 4.29
N LYS A 47 4.96 -10.33 4.58
CA LYS A 47 4.17 -10.95 5.66
C LYS A 47 3.90 -12.36 5.17
N THR A 48 4.78 -13.29 5.50
CA THR A 48 4.46 -14.70 5.53
C THR A 48 3.17 -14.80 6.33
N THR A 49 2.10 -15.19 5.65
CA THR A 49 0.80 -15.49 6.22
C THR A 49 1.00 -16.56 7.29
N ALA A 50 1.11 -16.14 8.56
CA ALA A 50 1.11 -17.01 9.71
C ALA A 50 -0.12 -16.66 10.56
N GLY A 51 -1.02 -17.64 10.68
CA GLY A 51 -2.22 -17.65 11.51
C GLY A 51 -3.51 -17.58 10.68
N LYS A 52 -4.51 -18.45 10.85
CA LYS A 52 -4.73 -19.53 11.82
C LYS A 52 -5.98 -20.27 11.33
N SER A 53 -5.84 -21.53 10.91
CA SER A 53 -6.97 -22.46 10.78
C SER A 53 -6.69 -23.61 11.75
N ALA A 54 -7.11 -23.44 13.00
CA ALA A 54 -7.22 -24.55 13.93
C ALA A 54 -8.39 -25.41 13.47
N SER A 55 -8.08 -26.60 12.94
CA SER A 55 -9.05 -27.63 12.62
C SER A 55 -9.64 -28.22 13.91
N PRO A 56 -10.93 -28.53 13.95
CA PRO A 56 -11.59 -29.08 15.13
C PRO A 56 -11.41 -30.61 15.17
N SER A 57 -10.66 -31.13 16.13
CA SER A 57 -10.76 -32.56 16.53
C SER A 57 -10.01 -32.82 17.84
N ASP A 58 -10.67 -32.62 18.97
CA ASP A 58 -10.40 -33.39 20.19
C ASP A 58 -11.74 -33.92 20.70
N LYS A 59 -12.11 -35.09 20.16
CA LYS A 59 -13.10 -36.01 20.70
C LYS A 59 -12.42 -37.38 20.72
N ALA A 60 -11.86 -37.74 21.88
CA ALA A 60 -11.62 -39.11 22.35
C ALA A 60 -11.02 -39.01 23.77
#